data_AF-A0A3N5JQ97-F1
#
_entry.id   AF-A0A3N5JQ97-F1
#
_cell.length_a   1.000
_cell.length_b   1.000
_cell.length_c   1.000
_cell.angle_alpha   90.00
_cell.angle_beta   90.00
_cell.angle_gamma   90.00
#
_symmetry.space_group_name_H-M   'P 1'
#
loop_
_entity.id
_entity.type
_entity.pdbx_description
1 polymer ?
#
loop_
_entity_poly.entity_id
_entity_poly.type
_entity_poly.pdbx_seq_one_letter_code
_entity_poly.pdbx_strand_id
1 'polypeptide(L)'
;MQELVIISGKGGTGKTSITASFAVLANHPVIADCDVDAADLHLVLAPRIRERHEFRSGHEARILQEKCTGCGICLAQCRFDAV
;
A
#
# COMPACT_ATOMS: atom_id res chain seq x y z
N MET A 1 8.40 -23.38 -2.62
CA MET A 1 8.46 -22.02 -2.05
C MET A 1 7.26 -21.88 -1.13
N GLN A 2 7.45 -21.43 0.12
CA GLN A 2 6.34 -21.24 1.06
C GLN A 2 6.07 -19.74 1.21
N GLU A 3 4.81 -19.36 1.25
CA GLU A 3 4.35 -17.98 1.39
C GLU A 3 3.39 -17.89 2.58
N LEU A 4 3.54 -16.84 3.38
CA LEU A 4 2.70 -16.56 4.53
C LEU A 4 2.23 -15.11 4.44
N VAL A 5 0.92 -14.91 4.40
CA VAL A 5 0.30 -13.58 4.36
C VAL A 5 -0.39 -13.32 5.70
N ILE A 6 -0.05 -12.20 6.32
CA ILE A 6 -0.61 -11.77 7.62
C ILE A 6 -1.52 -10.57 7.37
N ILE A 7 -2.83 -10.76 7.55
CA ILE A 7 -3.85 -9.74 7.34
C ILE A 7 -4.66 -9.48 8.61
N SER A 8 -5.24 -8.29 8.73
CA SER A 8 -6.23 -7.96 9.77
C SER A 8 -7.10 -6.78 9.33
N GLY A 9 -8.34 -6.76 9.81
CA GLY A 9 -9.33 -5.77 9.42
C GLY A 9 -9.32 -4.47 10.22
N LYS A 10 -8.40 -4.28 11.17
CA LYS A 10 -8.30 -3.06 11.99
C LYS A 10 -6.83 -2.67 12.26
N GLY A 11 -6.58 -1.37 12.43
CA GLY A 11 -5.30 -0.87 12.94
C GLY A 11 -5.05 -1.30 14.39
N GLY A 12 -3.79 -1.49 14.77
CA GLY A 12 -3.40 -1.80 16.16
C GLY A 12 -3.61 -3.25 16.63
N THR A 13 -3.99 -4.18 15.75
CA THR A 13 -4.21 -5.60 16.14
C THR A 13 -2.92 -6.42 16.24
N GLY A 14 -1.74 -5.79 16.21
CA GLY A 14 -0.44 -6.49 16.33
C GLY A 14 0.07 -7.19 15.07
N LYS A 15 -0.43 -6.86 13.87
CA LYS A 15 0.07 -7.44 12.60
C LYS A 15 1.58 -7.31 12.46
N THR A 16 2.12 -6.10 12.63
CA THR A 16 3.56 -5.84 12.49
C THR A 16 4.38 -6.65 13.49
N SER A 17 3.93 -6.75 14.74
CA SER A 17 4.62 -7.50 15.79
C SER A 17 4.70 -9.00 15.49
N ILE A 18 3.59 -9.59 15.01
CA ILE A 18 3.57 -11.02 14.68
C ILE A 18 4.39 -11.30 13.41
N THR A 19 4.31 -10.43 12.39
CA THR A 19 5.13 -10.51 11.18
C THR A 19 6.62 -10.44 11.50
N ALA A 20 7.04 -9.50 12.36
CA ALA A 20 8.44 -9.37 12.79
C ALA A 20 8.93 -10.63 13.53
N SER A 21 8.07 -11.22 14.38
CA SER A 21 8.41 -12.44 15.11
C SER A 21 8.66 -13.61 14.15
N PHE A 22 7.80 -13.79 13.14
CA PHE A 22 8.01 -14.80 12.10
C PHE A 22 9.25 -14.52 11.25
N ALA A 23 9.50 -13.26 10.90
CA ALA A 23 10.68 -12.85 10.17
C ALA A 23 11.99 -13.23 10.87
N VAL A 24 12.07 -13.05 12.20
CA VAL A 24 13.25 -13.42 13.01
C VAL A 24 13.42 -14.93 13.12
N LEU A 25 12.31 -15.67 13.19
CA LEU A 25 12.33 -17.14 13.34
C LEU A 25 12.56 -17.87 12.01
N ALA A 26 12.28 -17.23 10.88
CA ALA A 26 12.47 -17.81 9.56
C ALA A 26 13.95 -17.83 9.15
N ASN A 27 14.37 -18.88 8.45
CA ASN A 27 15.72 -18.99 7.91
C ASN A 27 15.83 -18.24 6.58
N HIS A 28 16.45 -17.05 6.58
CA HIS A 28 16.64 -16.18 5.41
C HIS A 28 15.34 -15.86 4.63
N PRO A 29 14.32 -15.26 5.28
CA PRO A 29 13.07 -14.92 4.60
C PRO A 29 13.24 -13.74 3.66
N VAL A 30 12.36 -13.67 2.66
CA VAL A 30 12.02 -12.42 1.97
C VAL A 30 10.79 -11.85 2.66
N ILE A 31 10.83 -10.56 2.97
CA ILE A 31 9.80 -9.88 3.76
C ILE A 31 9.34 -8.66 2.98
N ALA A 32 8.03 -8.46 2.91
CA ALA A 32 7.42 -7.27 2.35
C ALA A 32 6.42 -6.69 3.36
N ASP A 33 6.52 -5.39 3.62
CA ASP A 33 5.51 -4.63 4.36
C ASP A 33 4.59 -3.97 3.34
N CYS A 34 3.36 -4.47 3.25
CA CYS A 34 2.37 -4.05 2.27
C CYS A 34 1.30 -3.11 2.86
N ASP A 35 1.55 -2.54 4.05
CA ASP A 35 0.70 -1.50 4.61
C ASP A 35 0.95 -0.17 3.87
N VAL A 36 -0.09 0.36 3.21
CA VAL A 36 0.00 1.59 2.42
C VAL A 36 0.04 2.83 3.31
N ASP A 37 -0.61 2.77 4.49
CA ASP A 37 -0.81 3.93 5.35
C ASP A 37 0.31 4.03 6.42
N ALA A 38 0.76 2.89 6.95
CA ALA A 38 1.71 2.84 8.08
C ALA A 38 2.63 1.61 8.04
N ALA A 39 3.55 1.58 7.07
CA ALA A 39 4.58 0.54 6.97
C ALA A 39 5.63 0.66 8.09
N ASP A 40 5.43 -0.04 9.21
CA ASP A 40 6.23 0.08 10.44
C ASP A 40 7.25 -1.05 10.66
N LEU A 41 7.31 -2.06 9.78
CA LEU A 41 8.15 -3.23 10.03
C LEU A 41 9.65 -2.89 10.11
N HIS A 42 10.07 -1.85 9.39
CA HIS A 42 11.43 -1.33 9.41
C HIS A 42 11.88 -0.80 10.79
N LEU A 43 10.93 -0.38 11.65
CA LEU A 43 11.21 0.06 13.01
C LEU A 43 11.67 -1.10 13.90
N VAL A 44 11.16 -2.31 13.65
CA VAL A 44 11.46 -3.50 14.44
C VAL A 44 12.68 -4.24 13.88
N LEU A 45 12.74 -4.41 12.55
CA LEU A 45 13.82 -5.18 11.92
C LEU A 45 15.11 -4.39 11.72
N ALA A 46 15.09 -3.06 11.91
CA ALA A 46 16.23 -2.15 11.75
C ALA A 46 17.09 -2.45 10.51
N PRO A 47 16.49 -2.56 9.30
CA PRO A 47 17.23 -2.99 8.12
C PRO A 47 18.21 -1.92 7.65
N ARG A 48 19.32 -2.35 7.06
CA ARG A 48 20.19 -1.44 6.31
C ARG A 48 19.59 -1.16 4.94
N ILE A 49 19.27 0.10 4.68
CA ILE A 49 18.77 0.54 3.38
C ILE A 49 19.89 0.42 2.34
N ARG A 50 19.65 -0.38 1.30
CA ARG A 50 20.58 -0.57 0.18
C ARG A 50 20.27 0.36 -0.98
N GLU A 51 18.98 0.54 -1.27
CA GLU A 51 18.46 1.33 -2.38
C GLU A 51 17.18 2.03 -1.97
N ARG A 52 16.88 3.15 -2.62
CA ARG A 52 15.60 3.87 -2.50
C ARG A 52 15.20 4.34 -3.89
N HIS A 53 13.92 4.19 -4.19
CA HIS A 53 13.33 4.55 -5.47
C HIS A 53 12.14 5.46 -5.20
N GLU A 54 11.93 6.47 -6.04
CA GLU A 54 10.71 7.26 -5.99
C GLU A 54 9.53 6.37 -6.44
N PHE A 55 8.52 6.23 -5.59
CA PHE A 55 7.31 5.49 -5.94
C PHE A 55 6.26 6.45 -6.46
N ARG A 56 5.87 6.28 -7.73
CA ARG A 56 4.75 6.98 -8.36
C ARG A 56 3.74 5.93 -8.80
N SER A 57 2.54 6.00 -8.25
CA SER A 57 1.44 5.09 -8.57
C SER A 57 0.12 5.87 -8.55
N GLY A 58 -0.90 5.28 -9.18
CA GLY A 58 -2.18 5.93 -9.43
C GLY A 58 -2.22 6.67 -10.77
N HIS A 59 -3.44 6.83 -11.28
CA HIS A 59 -3.73 7.66 -12.43
C HIS A 59 -4.70 8.76 -12.01
N GLU A 60 -4.29 10.01 -12.20
CA GLU A 60 -5.18 11.15 -12.03
C GLU A 60 -6.10 11.21 -13.26
N ALA A 61 -7.40 11.04 -13.04
CA ALA A 61 -8.38 11.22 -14.11
C ALA A 61 -8.41 12.71 -14.51
N ARG A 62 -8.43 12.98 -15.83
CA ARG A 62 -8.51 14.34 -16.37
C ARG A 62 -9.64 14.45 -17.37
N ILE A 63 -10.37 15.56 -17.32
CA ILE A 63 -11.39 15.88 -18.31
C ILE A 63 -10.69 16.50 -19.53
N LEU A 64 -10.83 15.85 -20.67
CA LEU A 64 -10.46 16.41 -21.97
C LEU A 64 -11.55 17.43 -22.37
N GLN A 65 -11.32 18.71 -22.09
CA GLN A 65 -12.31 19.78 -22.26
C GLN A 65 -12.80 19.89 -23.70
N GLU A 66 -11.93 19.64 -24.67
CA GLU A 66 -12.24 19.64 -26.10
C GLU A 66 -13.18 18.51 -26.54
N LYS A 67 -13.32 17.46 -25.71
CA LYS A 67 -14.25 16.33 -25.94
C LYS A 67 -15.44 16.33 -24.97
N CYS A 68 -15.44 17.22 -23.99
CA CYS A 68 -16.47 17.26 -22.96
C CYS A 68 -17.76 17.85 -23.53
N THR A 69 -18.86 17.11 -23.40
CA THR A 69 -20.19 17.57 -23.82
C THR A 69 -21.03 18.06 -22.64
N GLY A 70 -20.49 18.10 -21.42
CA GLY A 70 -21.24 18.47 -20.22
C GLY A 70 -22.27 17.42 -19.78
N CYS A 71 -22.11 16.14 -20.17
CA CYS A 71 -23.11 15.10 -19.92
C CYS A 71 -23.27 14.68 -18.44
N GLY A 72 -22.35 15.07 -17.56
CA GLY A 72 -22.42 14.78 -16.11
C GLY A 72 -22.17 13.32 -15.71
N ILE A 73 -21.89 12.41 -16.65
CA ILE A 73 -21.59 11.00 -16.34
C ILE A 73 -20.40 10.87 -15.38
N CYS A 74 -19.40 11.74 -15.54
CA CYS A 74 -18.24 11.80 -14.66
C CYS A 74 -18.60 12.10 -13.19
N LEU A 75 -19.57 12.99 -12.92
CA LEU A 75 -20.04 13.26 -11.55
C LEU A 75 -20.66 11.99 -10.94
N ALA A 76 -21.54 11.30 -11.67
CA ALA A 76 -22.23 10.12 -11.17
C ALA A 76 -21.29 8.92 -10.90
N GLN A 77 -20.14 8.86 -11.57
CA GLN A 77 -19.15 7.79 -11.40
C GLN A 77 -18.04 8.15 -10.39
N CYS A 78 -17.88 9.42 -10.03
CA CYS A 78 -16.82 9.83 -9.13
C CYS A 78 -17.16 9.47 -7.68
N ARG A 79 -16.36 8.57 -7.10
CA ARG A 79 -16.49 8.16 -5.69
C ARG A 79 -15.91 9.14 -4.68
N PHE A 80 -15.27 10.20 -5.19
CA PHE A 80 -14.45 11.12 -4.42
C PHE A 80 -14.97 12.57 -4.49
N ASP A 81 -16.10 12.80 -5.17
CA ASP A 81 -16.70 14.13 -5.37
C ASP A 81 -15.70 15.19 -5.89
N ALA A 82 -14.82 14.76 -6.79
CA ALA A 82 -13.65 15.52 -7.25
C ALA A 82 -13.72 15.97 -8.73
N VAL A 83 -14.93 16.08 -9.29
CA VAL A 83 -15.18 16.38 -10.72
C VAL A 83 -15.84 17.74 -10.88
#